data_AF-A0A8C0H787-F1
#
_entry.id   AF-A0A8C0H787-F1
#
_cell.length_a   1.000
_cell.length_b   1.000
_cell.length_c   1.000
_cell.angle_alpha   90.00
_cell.angle_beta   90.00
_cell.angle_gamma   90.00
#
_symmetry.space_group_name_H-M   'P 1'
#
loop_
_entity.id
_entity.type
_entity.pdbx_description
1 polymer ?
#
loop_
_entity_poly.entity_id
_entity_poly.type
_entity_poly.pdbx_seq_one_letter_code
_entity_poly.pdbx_strand_id
1 'polypeptide(L)'
;MRLQDQQLARQLMRLRSDIHKLKIEQTCHLHQRMLNDATYELEERDELADLFCDLPLVSSFSLSAPLKLIGVTKMNINSRRFSLC
;
A
#
# COMPACT_ATOMS: atom_id res chain seq x y z
N MET A 1 -7.65 -54.74 26.53
CA MET A 1 -7.43 -54.02 25.25
C MET A 1 -8.30 -52.76 25.14
N ARG A 2 -9.64 -52.83 25.20
CA ARG A 2 -10.54 -51.66 25.04
C ARG A 2 -10.24 -50.41 25.90
N LEU A 3 -9.77 -50.57 27.15
CA LEU A 3 -9.50 -49.42 28.02
C LEU A 3 -8.30 -48.58 27.55
N GLN A 4 -7.26 -49.25 27.03
CA GLN A 4 -6.07 -48.59 26.51
C GLN A 4 -6.40 -47.81 25.24
N ASP A 5 -7.21 -48.38 24.35
CA ASP A 5 -7.70 -47.70 23.14
C ASP A 5 -8.54 -46.46 23.49
N GLN A 6 -9.38 -46.54 24.52
CA GLN A 6 -10.15 -45.39 25.00
C GLN A 6 -9.27 -44.30 25.63
N GLN A 7 -8.19 -44.66 26.32
CA GLN A 7 -7.23 -43.69 26.84
C GLN A 7 -6.46 -43.01 25.70
N LEU A 8 -5.98 -43.79 24.73
CA LEU A 8 -5.29 -43.29 23.56
C LEU A 8 -6.18 -42.36 22.73
N ALA A 9 -7.43 -42.75 22.46
CA ALA A 9 -8.38 -41.91 21.73
C ALA A 9 -8.61 -40.56 22.43
N ARG A 10 -8.70 -40.54 23.76
CA ARG A 10 -8.83 -39.28 24.53
C ARG A 10 -7.59 -38.40 24.42
N GLN A 11 -6.39 -39.00 24.46
CA GLN A 11 -5.14 -38.27 24.27
C GLN A 11 -5.05 -37.67 22.86
N LEU A 12 -5.37 -38.46 21.83
CA LEU A 12 -5.37 -38.01 20.44
C LEU A 12 -6.39 -36.89 20.20
N MET A 13 -7.59 -36.97 20.78
CA MET A 13 -8.58 -35.90 20.67
C MET A 13 -8.11 -34.60 21.33
N ARG A 14 -7.44 -34.67 22.50
CA ARG A 14 -6.84 -33.50 23.14
C ARG A 14 -5.75 -32.89 22.26
N LEU A 15 -4.81 -33.71 21.81
CA LEU A 15 -3.71 -33.28 20.96
C LEU A 15 -4.22 -32.65 19.65
N ARG A 16 -5.26 -33.22 19.03
CA ARG A 16 -5.89 -32.64 17.84
C ARG A 16 -6.42 -31.23 18.10
N SER A 17 -7.09 -31.02 19.23
CA SER A 17 -7.61 -29.71 19.61
C SER A 17 -6.49 -28.71 19.89
N ASP A 18 -5.41 -29.14 20.55
CA ASP A 18 -4.26 -28.29 20.84
C ASP A 18 -3.54 -27.88 19.54
N ILE A 19 -3.31 -28.83 18.62
CA ILE A 19 -2.74 -28.56 17.30
C ILE A 19 -3.64 -27.58 16.52
N HIS A 20 -4.95 -27.78 16.56
CA HIS A 20 -5.88 -26.89 15.87
C HIS A 20 -5.82 -25.45 16.41
N LYS A 21 -5.76 -25.30 17.75
CA LYS A 21 -5.60 -23.99 18.39
C LYS A 21 -4.30 -23.32 17.95
N LEU A 22 -3.18 -24.05 17.98
CA LEU A 22 -1.88 -23.52 17.55
C LEU A 22 -1.86 -23.13 16.08
N LYS A 23 -2.53 -23.90 15.20
CA LYS A 23 -2.65 -23.55 13.77
C LYS A 23 -3.44 -22.26 13.56
N ILE A 24 -4.52 -22.05 14.33
CA ILE A 24 -5.29 -20.79 14.27
C ILE A 24 -4.41 -19.63 14.70
N GLU A 25 -3.74 -19.75 15.85
CA GLU A 25 -2.87 -18.72 16.39
C GLU A 25 -1.75 -18.33 15.41
N GLN A 26 -1.10 -19.33 14.81
CA GLN A 26 -0.11 -19.11 13.75
C GLN A 26 -0.69 -18.37 12.55
N THR A 27 -1.88 -18.76 12.09
CA THR A 27 -2.54 -18.11 10.95
C THR A 27 -2.91 -16.66 11.27
N CYS A 28 -3.39 -16.40 12.49
CA CYS A 28 -3.66 -15.04 12.96
C CYS A 28 -2.40 -14.18 12.99
N HIS A 29 -1.28 -14.70 13.50
CA HIS A 29 -0.01 -13.97 13.49
C HIS A 29 0.50 -13.69 12.08
N LEU A 30 0.37 -14.65 11.16
CA LEU A 30 0.73 -14.43 9.76
C LEU A 30 -0.14 -13.34 9.13
N HIS A 31 -1.46 -13.38 9.37
CA HIS A 31 -2.37 -12.37 8.86
C HIS A 31 -2.07 -10.98 9.42
N GLN A 32 -1.80 -10.88 10.73
CA GLN A 32 -1.40 -9.63 11.36
C GLN A 32 -0.13 -9.07 10.72
N ARG A 33 0.88 -9.92 10.46
CA ARG A 33 2.10 -9.49 9.77
C ARG A 33 1.80 -8.93 8.38
N MET A 34 0.96 -9.61 7.59
CA MET A 34 0.57 -9.11 6.26
C MET A 34 -0.15 -7.76 6.32
N LEU A 35 -1.02 -7.56 7.32
CA LEU A 35 -1.70 -6.27 7.52
C LEU A 35 -0.70 -5.18 7.91
N ASN A 36 0.24 -5.48 8.80
CA ASN A 36 1.29 -4.54 9.19
C ASN A 36 2.16 -4.16 8.00
N ASP A 37 2.59 -5.13 7.19
CA ASP A 37 3.38 -4.90 5.98
C ASP A 37 2.61 -3.97 5.01
N ALA A 38 1.31 -4.24 4.78
CA ALA A 38 0.47 -3.38 3.94
C ALA A 38 0.24 -1.98 4.52
N THR A 39 0.18 -1.85 5.85
CA THR A 39 0.03 -0.56 6.53
C THR A 39 1.31 0.27 6.40
N TYR A 40 2.46 -0.36 6.62
CA TYR A 40 3.76 0.28 6.49
C TYR A 40 4.02 0.79 5.06
N GLU A 41 3.71 -0.02 4.04
CA GLU A 41 3.80 0.41 2.64
C GLU A 41 2.86 1.59 2.29
N LEU A 42 1.72 1.71 2.99
CA LEU A 42 0.82 2.85 2.83
C LEU A 42 1.39 4.10 3.50
N GLU A 43 1.91 3.95 4.72
CA GLU A 43 2.56 5.03 5.48
C GLU A 43 3.77 5.60 4.71
N GLU A 44 4.66 4.74 4.17
CA GLU A 44 5.80 5.20 3.37
C GLU A 44 5.35 6.00 2.12
N ARG A 45 4.24 5.62 1.50
CA ARG A 45 3.69 6.35 0.35
C ARG A 45 3.11 7.71 0.75
N ASP A 46 2.48 7.78 1.92
CA ASP A 46 1.92 9.03 2.45
C ASP A 46 3.05 10.00 2.85
N GLU A 47 4.08 9.51 3.54
CA GLU A 47 5.29 10.29 3.88
C GLU A 47 6.00 10.81 2.63
N LEU A 48 6.12 9.97 1.58
CA LEU A 48 6.67 10.41 0.29
C LEU A 48 5.77 11.46 -0.36
N ALA A 49 4.46 11.28 -0.36
CA ALA A 49 3.52 12.24 -0.92
C ALA A 49 3.61 13.61 -0.22
N ASP A 50 3.69 13.63 1.10
CA ASP A 50 3.85 14.86 1.90
C ASP A 50 5.18 15.57 1.55
N LEU A 51 6.28 14.82 1.47
CA LEU A 51 7.58 15.35 1.06
C LEU A 51 7.56 15.92 -0.37
N PHE A 52 6.83 15.30 -1.30
CA PHE A 52 6.68 15.79 -2.67
C PHE A 52 5.66 16.93 -2.82
N CYS A 53 4.72 17.09 -1.88
CA CYS A 53 3.79 18.21 -1.84
C CYS A 53 4.48 19.53 -1.46
N ASP A 54 5.57 19.46 -0.69
CA ASP A 54 6.40 20.63 -0.34
C ASP A 54 7.40 21.03 -1.45
N LEU A 55 7.60 20.19 -2.48
CA LEU A 55 8.31 20.58 -3.68
C LEU A 55 7.34 21.18 -4.69
N PRO A 56 7.61 22.38 -5.24
CA PRO A 56 6.76 22.89 -6.30
C PRO A 56 6.84 21.90 -7.46
N LEU A 57 5.71 21.29 -7.82
CA LEU A 57 5.52 20.44 -8.99
C LEU A 57 5.68 21.28 -10.27
N VAL A 58 6.86 21.88 -10.48
CA VAL A 58 7.13 22.80 -11.61
C VAL A 58 7.70 22.10 -12.84
N SER A 59 7.86 20.77 -12.83
CA SER A 59 8.53 20.08 -13.96
C SER A 59 7.62 19.24 -14.87
N SER A 60 6.41 18.84 -14.46
CA SER A 60 5.55 18.00 -15.30
C SER A 60 4.59 18.77 -16.23
N PHE A 61 4.48 20.09 -16.09
CA PHE A 61 3.69 20.98 -16.97
C PHE A 61 4.51 22.14 -17.56
N SER A 62 5.82 21.94 -17.73
CA SER A 62 6.62 22.83 -18.55
C SER A 62 6.07 22.79 -19.97
N LEU A 63 5.50 23.91 -20.46
CA LEU A 63 5.17 24.07 -21.88
C LEU A 63 6.32 23.52 -22.73
N SER A 64 5.99 22.76 -23.77
CA SER A 64 6.98 22.22 -24.69
C SER A 64 7.97 23.32 -25.09
N ALA A 65 9.26 22.98 -25.15
CA ALA A 65 10.36 23.91 -25.43
C ALA A 65 10.11 24.89 -26.62
N PRO A 66 9.39 24.52 -27.70
CA PRO A 66 9.11 25.46 -28.79
C PRO A 66 8.31 26.70 -28.37
N LEU A 67 7.36 26.56 -27.44
CA LEU A 67 6.48 27.66 -27.04
C LEU A 67 7.20 28.67 -26.14
N LYS A 68 8.12 28.21 -25.29
CA LYS A 68 8.99 29.09 -24.49
C LYS A 68 9.91 29.93 -25.37
N LEU A 69 10.44 29.36 -26.45
CA LEU A 69 11.35 30.07 -27.36
C LEU A 69 10.67 31.25 -28.08
N ILE A 70 9.37 31.15 -28.35
CA ILE A 70 8.57 32.18 -29.02
C ILE A 70 7.91 33.13 -27.98
N GLY A 71 8.28 33.04 -26.70
CA GLY A 71 7.77 33.92 -25.63
C GLY A 71 6.35 33.59 -25.17
N VAL A 72 5.79 32.45 -25.57
CA VAL A 72 4.44 32.03 -25.17
C VAL A 72 4.47 31.41 -23.78
N THR A 73 3.72 32.00 -22.85
CA THR A 73 3.57 31.49 -21.47
C THR A 73 2.21 30.82 -21.24
N LYS A 74 2.07 30.08 -20.14
CA LYS A 74 0.80 29.45 -19.73
C LYS A 74 -0.36 30.46 -19.63
N MET A 75 -0.06 31.70 -19.22
CA MET A 75 -1.02 32.80 -19.16
C MET A 75 -1.56 33.20 -20.54
N ASN A 76 -0.72 33.14 -21.59
CA ASN A 76 -1.10 33.46 -22.96
C ASN A 76 -2.12 32.43 -23.49
N ILE A 77 -1.88 31.14 -23.22
CA ILE A 77 -2.76 30.05 -23.65
C ILE A 77 -4.08 30.06 -22.88
N ASN A 78 -4.03 30.19 -21.55
CA ASN A 78 -5.22 30.11 -20.70
C ASN A 78 -6.16 31.30 -20.89
N SER A 79 -5.64 32.47 -21.24
CA SER A 79 -6.47 33.66 -21.48
C SER A 79 -7.08 33.73 -22.88
N ARG A 80 -6.76 32.80 -23.80
CA ARG A 80 -7.17 32.82 -25.23
C ARG A 80 -7.00 34.19 -25.89
N ARG A 81 -6.08 35.03 -25.41
CA ARG A 81 -5.79 36.35 -25.97
C ARG A 81 -4.71 36.23 -27.02
N PHE A 82 -5.06 35.66 -28.16
CA PHE A 82 -4.26 35.83 -29.36
C PHE A 82 -4.59 37.20 -29.94
N SER A 83 -3.68 38.16 -29.82
CA SER A 83 -3.74 39.36 -30.65
C SER A 83 -3.15 38.97 -31.99
N LEU A 84 -4.01 38.83 -33.01
CA LEU A 84 -3.57 38.66 -34.39
C LEU A 84 -3.37 40.05 -34.99
N CYS A 85 -2.23 40.27 -35.63
CA CYS A 85 -2.04 41.34 -36.61
C CYS A 85 -2.70 40.94 -37.92
#